data_AF-A0A420UTE4-F1
#
_entry.id   AF-A0A420UTE4-F1
#
_cell.length_a   1.000
_cell.length_b   1.000
_cell.length_c   1.000
_cell.angle_alpha   90.00
_cell.angle_beta   90.00
_cell.angle_gamma   90.00
#
_symmetry.space_group_name_H-M   'P 1'
#
loop_
_entity.id
_entity.type
_entity.pdbx_description
1 polymer ?
#
loop_
_entity_poly.entity_id
_entity_poly.type
_entity_poly.pdbx_seq_one_letter_code
_entity_poly.pdbx_strand_id
1 'polypeptide(L)'
;MANTFWGRIAGAMIIGTMLTVSAAMPAFAQTVRVTVNGTPITDVQISQRVKLFALEGNSGGQKGATDQLITEAIQMAEAKRLGITVSNSQVDEAFLQIARNINVSQE
;
A
#
# COMPACT_ATOMS: atom_id res chain seq x y z
N MET A 1 4.43 52.11 -6.97
CA MET A 1 3.28 51.17 -6.94
C MET A 1 3.28 50.14 -8.08
N ALA A 2 3.98 50.34 -9.21
CA ALA A 2 4.02 49.39 -10.33
C ALA A 2 4.80 48.08 -10.05
N ASN A 3 5.85 48.14 -9.23
CA ASN A 3 6.75 46.99 -8.98
C ASN A 3 6.06 45.86 -8.18
N THR A 4 5.06 46.19 -7.35
CA THR A 4 4.28 45.20 -6.59
C THR A 4 3.25 44.47 -7.46
N PHE A 5 2.76 45.12 -8.52
CA PHE A 5 1.81 44.53 -9.46
C PHE A 5 2.49 43.46 -10.35
N TRP A 6 3.68 43.77 -10.87
CA TRP A 6 4.50 42.82 -11.64
C TRP A 6 4.96 41.62 -10.80
N GLY A 7 5.30 41.82 -9.53
CA GLY A 7 5.65 40.72 -8.62
C GLY A 7 4.48 39.75 -8.36
N ARG A 8 3.25 40.27 -8.26
CA ARG A 8 2.04 39.44 -8.06
C ARG A 8 1.66 38.66 -9.32
N ILE A 9 1.83 39.26 -10.50
CA ILE A 9 1.60 38.57 -11.79
C ILE A 9 2.63 37.45 -11.99
N ALA A 10 3.91 37.71 -11.71
CA ALA A 10 4.95 36.70 -11.78
C ALA A 10 4.70 35.55 -10.80
N GLY A 11 4.29 35.86 -9.56
CA GLY A 11 3.92 34.84 -8.56
C GLY A 11 2.73 33.98 -9.00
N ALA A 12 1.67 34.60 -9.55
CA ALA A 12 0.51 33.87 -10.06
C ALA A 12 0.85 32.96 -11.25
N MET A 13 1.77 33.39 -12.12
CA MET A 13 2.24 32.57 -13.24
C MET A 13 3.03 31.34 -12.77
N ILE A 14 3.89 31.50 -11.76
CA ILE A 14 4.66 30.39 -11.18
C ILE A 14 3.73 29.37 -10.53
N ILE A 15 2.77 29.83 -9.70
CA ILE A 15 1.78 28.96 -9.06
C ILE A 15 0.90 28.25 -10.11
N GLY A 16 0.45 28.99 -11.13
CA GLY A 16 -0.33 28.43 -12.23
C GLY A 16 0.43 27.33 -12.99
N THR A 17 1.71 27.56 -13.27
CA THR A 17 2.57 26.57 -13.96
C THR A 17 2.84 25.35 -13.07
N MET A 18 3.00 25.55 -11.77
CA MET A 18 3.23 24.44 -10.84
C MET A 18 2.00 23.55 -10.70
N LEU A 19 0.80 24.15 -10.69
CA LEU A 19 -0.47 23.42 -10.65
C LEU A 19 -0.72 22.62 -11.94
N THR A 20 -0.44 23.20 -13.12
CA THR A 20 -0.60 22.47 -14.40
C THR A 20 0.39 21.31 -14.54
N VAL A 21 1.63 21.47 -14.08
CA VAL A 21 2.63 20.39 -14.07
C VAL A 21 2.23 19.27 -13.11
N SER A 22 1.67 19.59 -11.95
CA SER A 22 1.17 18.58 -11.01
C SER A 22 -0.03 17.80 -11.56
N ALA A 23 -0.91 18.44 -12.32
CA ALA A 23 -2.06 17.80 -12.98
C ALA A 23 -1.65 16.89 -14.15
N ALA A 24 -0.46 17.12 -14.73
CA ALA A 24 0.08 16.32 -15.83
C ALA A 24 0.92 15.12 -15.38
N MET A 25 1.09 14.91 -14.07
CA MET A 25 1.80 13.73 -13.59
C MET A 25 1.00 12.45 -13.92
N PRO A 26 1.63 11.43 -14.52
CA PRO A 26 0.95 10.17 -14.80
C PRO A 26 0.46 9.55 -13.49
N ALA A 27 -0.84 9.25 -13.44
CA ALA A 27 -1.40 8.52 -12.32
C ALA A 27 -0.77 7.12 -12.28
N PHE A 28 -0.21 6.73 -11.14
CA PHE A 28 0.25 5.36 -10.89
C PHE A 28 -0.96 4.43 -10.78
N ALA A 29 -1.51 4.01 -11.92
CA ALA A 29 -2.60 3.05 -11.96
C ALA A 29 -2.10 1.68 -11.46
N GLN A 30 -2.79 1.10 -10.49
CA GLN A 30 -2.52 -0.26 -10.03
C GLN A 30 -2.98 -1.25 -11.11
N THR A 31 -2.04 -1.81 -11.88
CA THR A 31 -2.36 -2.87 -12.84
C THR A 31 -2.78 -4.14 -12.09
N VAL A 32 -3.94 -4.68 -12.48
CA VAL A 32 -4.42 -5.98 -12.00
C VAL A 32 -3.63 -7.08 -12.70
N ARG A 33 -2.94 -7.92 -11.93
CA ARG A 33 -2.14 -9.03 -12.47
C ARG A 33 -2.88 -10.35 -12.45
N VAL A 34 -3.62 -10.62 -11.38
CA VAL A 34 -4.34 -11.89 -11.18
C VAL A 34 -5.67 -11.59 -10.51
N THR A 35 -6.73 -12.30 -10.90
CA THR A 35 -8.04 -12.22 -10.24
C THR A 35 -8.38 -13.56 -9.60
N VAL A 36 -8.83 -13.53 -8.34
CA VAL A 36 -9.22 -14.73 -7.59
C VAL A 36 -10.65 -14.55 -7.08
N ASN A 37 -11.60 -15.35 -7.58
CA ASN A 37 -13.03 -15.25 -7.22
C ASN A 37 -13.58 -13.80 -7.26
N GLY A 38 -13.19 -13.03 -8.27
CA GLY A 38 -13.60 -11.62 -8.42
C GLY A 38 -12.80 -10.61 -7.61
N THR A 39 -11.84 -11.05 -6.77
CA THR A 39 -10.92 -10.16 -6.04
C THR A 39 -9.66 -9.91 -6.88
N PRO A 40 -9.36 -8.65 -7.26
CA PRO A 40 -8.17 -8.32 -8.03
C PRO A 40 -6.93 -8.25 -7.13
N ILE A 41 -5.88 -9.00 -7.50
CA ILE A 41 -4.54 -8.89 -6.94
C ILE A 41 -3.74 -7.94 -7.85
N THR A 42 -3.21 -6.88 -7.24
CA THR A 42 -2.51 -5.81 -7.96
C THR A 42 -1.00 -5.96 -7.91
N ASP A 43 -0.31 -5.33 -8.86
CA ASP A 43 1.15 -5.26 -8.87
C ASP A 43 1.77 -4.71 -7.58
N VAL A 44 1.11 -3.72 -6.98
CA VAL A 44 1.58 -3.10 -5.74
C VAL A 44 1.56 -4.12 -4.61
N GLN A 45 0.49 -4.92 -4.47
CA GLN A 45 0.40 -5.96 -3.44
C GLN A 45 1.48 -7.02 -3.62
N ILE A 46 1.70 -7.46 -4.86
CA ILE A 46 2.77 -8.43 -5.18
C ILE A 46 4.13 -7.83 -4.80
N SER A 47 4.40 -6.58 -5.17
CA SER A 47 5.68 -5.92 -4.84
C SER A 47 5.91 -5.76 -3.33
N GLN A 48 4.86 -5.45 -2.57
CA GLN A 48 4.91 -5.34 -1.10
C GLN A 48 5.21 -6.71 -0.47
N ARG A 49 4.55 -7.77 -0.97
CA ARG A 49 4.78 -9.14 -0.49
C ARG A 49 6.18 -9.63 -0.80
N VAL A 50 6.73 -9.32 -1.97
CA VAL A 50 8.13 -9.63 -2.31
C VAL A 50 9.10 -8.93 -1.35
N LYS A 51 8.84 -7.67 -0.99
CA LYS A 51 9.66 -6.95 0.00
C LYS A 51 9.58 -7.60 1.38
N LEU A 52 8.39 -8.02 1.81
CA LEU A 52 8.22 -8.75 3.07
C LEU A 52 9.01 -10.07 3.05
N PHE A 53 8.93 -10.84 1.97
CA PHE A 53 9.73 -12.06 1.80
C PHE A 53 11.23 -11.81 1.92
N ALA A 54 11.72 -10.71 1.35
CA ALA A 54 13.12 -10.34 1.50
C ALA A 54 13.50 -10.04 2.97
N LEU A 55 12.61 -9.43 3.75
CA LEU A 55 12.82 -9.19 5.19
C LEU A 55 12.76 -10.49 6.01
N GLU A 56 11.91 -11.43 5.62
CA GLU A 56 11.76 -12.75 6.27
C GLU A 56 12.85 -13.75 5.85
N GLY A 57 13.72 -13.41 4.89
CA GLY A 57 14.74 -14.31 4.35
C GLY A 57 14.19 -15.38 3.37
N ASN A 58 12.98 -15.18 2.84
CA ASN A 58 12.34 -16.08 1.90
C ASN A 58 12.67 -15.71 0.44
N SER A 59 13.21 -16.66 -0.33
CA SER A 59 13.64 -16.46 -1.72
C SER A 59 12.58 -16.83 -2.77
N GLY A 60 11.31 -17.00 -2.38
CA GLY A 60 10.21 -17.39 -3.29
C GLY A 60 9.92 -16.40 -4.43
N GLY A 61 10.47 -15.19 -4.37
CA GLY A 61 10.39 -14.18 -5.43
C GLY A 61 8.96 -13.77 -5.77
N GLN A 62 8.78 -13.21 -6.97
CA GLN A 62 7.48 -12.71 -7.42
C GLN A 62 6.42 -13.81 -7.55
N LYS A 63 6.82 -15.01 -7.97
CA LYS A 63 5.92 -16.15 -8.12
C LYS A 63 5.39 -16.62 -6.76
N GLY A 64 6.27 -16.87 -5.79
CA GLY A 64 5.87 -17.30 -4.45
C GLY A 64 5.00 -16.25 -3.75
N ALA A 65 5.32 -14.96 -3.92
CA ALA A 65 4.50 -13.86 -3.40
C ALA A 65 3.09 -13.86 -4.02
N THR A 66 2.99 -14.09 -5.33
CA THR A 66 1.69 -14.17 -6.02
C THR A 66 0.89 -15.38 -5.54
N ASP A 67 1.52 -16.56 -5.44
CA ASP A 67 0.86 -17.80 -5.00
C ASP A 67 0.34 -17.70 -3.55
N GLN A 68 1.09 -17.00 -2.67
CA GLN A 68 0.63 -16.72 -1.31
C GLN A 68 -0.55 -15.75 -1.29
N LEU A 69 -0.52 -14.67 -2.08
CA LEU A 69 -1.62 -13.72 -2.18
C LEU A 69 -2.91 -14.38 -2.72
N ILE A 70 -2.77 -15.34 -3.65
CA ILE A 70 -3.91 -16.15 -4.13
C ILE A 70 -4.50 -16.97 -2.98
N THR A 71 -3.64 -17.66 -2.23
CA THR A 71 -4.07 -18.50 -1.10
C THR A 71 -4.76 -17.67 -0.01
N GLU A 72 -4.18 -16.51 0.33
CA GLU A 72 -4.74 -15.57 1.28
C GLU A 72 -6.09 -15.02 0.81
N ALA A 73 -6.22 -14.65 -0.46
CA ALA A 73 -7.49 -14.17 -1.01
C ALA A 73 -8.61 -15.23 -0.86
N ILE A 74 -8.29 -16.50 -1.07
CA ILE A 74 -9.24 -17.62 -0.87
C ILE A 74 -9.60 -17.76 0.61
N GLN A 75 -8.61 -17.77 1.50
CA GLN A 75 -8.83 -17.89 2.94
C GLN A 75 -9.66 -16.73 3.50
N MET A 76 -9.37 -15.50 3.08
CA MET A 76 -10.11 -14.30 3.50
C MET A 76 -11.54 -14.29 2.96
N ALA A 77 -11.76 -14.74 1.72
CA ALA A 77 -13.10 -14.89 1.18
C ALA A 77 -13.93 -15.89 1.99
N GLU A 78 -13.33 -17.02 2.36
CA GLU A 78 -13.97 -18.05 3.16
C GLU A 78 -14.22 -17.61 4.61
N ALA A 79 -13.24 -16.96 5.24
CA ALA A 79 -13.38 -16.39 6.58
C ALA A 79 -14.53 -15.39 6.64
N LYS A 80 -14.66 -14.53 5.62
CA LYS A 80 -15.78 -13.59 5.48
C LYS A 80 -17.11 -14.32 5.28
N ARG A 81 -17.14 -15.39 4.47
CA ARG A 81 -18.34 -16.23 4.27
C ARG A 81 -18.80 -16.87 5.57
N LEU A 82 -17.87 -17.27 6.42
CA LEU A 82 -18.13 -17.87 7.73
C LEU A 82 -18.42 -16.83 8.84
N GLY A 83 -18.32 -15.53 8.54
CA GLY A 83 -18.57 -14.46 9.51
C GLY A 83 -17.49 -14.34 10.60
N ILE A 84 -16.26 -14.81 10.33
CA ILE A 84 -15.14 -14.68 11.26
C ILE A 84 -14.74 -13.21 11.32
N THR A 85 -14.73 -12.64 12.53
CA THR A 85 -14.32 -11.27 12.79
C THR A 85 -13.25 -11.24 13.87
N VAL A 86 -12.31 -10.31 13.75
CA VAL A 86 -11.22 -10.11 14.70
C VAL A 86 -11.46 -8.78 15.40
N SER A 87 -11.44 -8.76 16.73
CA SER A 87 -11.60 -7.52 17.49
C SER A 87 -10.30 -6.72 17.52
N ASN A 88 -10.40 -5.40 17.70
CA ASN A 88 -9.21 -4.54 17.82
C ASN A 88 -8.29 -5.00 18.98
N SER A 89 -8.87 -5.44 20.11
CA SER A 89 -8.10 -5.95 21.25
C SER A 89 -7.25 -7.18 20.90
N GLN A 90 -7.73 -8.06 20.02
CA GLN A 90 -6.97 -9.22 19.54
C GLN A 90 -5.82 -8.79 18.63
N VAL A 91 -6.01 -7.74 17.82
CA VAL A 91 -4.96 -7.17 16.97
C VAL A 91 -3.86 -6.53 17.83
N ASP A 92 -4.25 -5.77 18.85
CA ASP A 92 -3.30 -5.11 19.77
C ASP A 92 -2.46 -6.13 20.53
N GLU A 93 -3.09 -7.18 21.05
CA GLU A 93 -2.40 -8.26 21.76
C GLU A 93 -1.41 -9.01 20.84
N ALA A 94 -1.84 -9.34 19.62
CA ALA A 94 -0.98 -9.97 18.63
C ALA A 94 0.20 -9.08 18.24
N PHE A 95 -0.03 -7.77 18.06
CA PHE A 95 1.02 -6.80 17.77
C PHE A 95 2.05 -6.72 18.90
N LEU A 96 1.60 -6.66 20.17
CA LEU A 96 2.47 -6.70 21.34
C LEU A 96 3.27 -8.00 21.43
N GLN A 97 2.68 -9.13 21.05
CA GLN A 97 3.39 -10.41 21.03
C GLN A 97 4.50 -10.41 19.97
N ILE A 98 4.23 -9.89 18.77
CA ILE A 98 5.24 -9.75 17.71
C ILE A 98 6.36 -8.80 18.15
N ALA A 99 6.01 -7.64 18.72
CA ALA A 99 6.98 -6.66 19.20
C ALA A 99 7.91 -7.23 20.27
N ARG A 100 7.37 -8.03 21.20
CA ARG A 100 8.16 -8.77 22.20
C ARG A 100 9.09 -9.79 21.55
N ASN A 101 8.61 -10.54 20.56
CA ASN A 101 9.43 -11.55 19.87
C ASN A 101 10.59 -10.95 19.08
N ILE A 102 10.42 -9.75 18.52
CA ILE A 102 11.48 -9.05 17.78
C ILE A 102 12.25 -8.04 18.64
N ASN A 103 12.03 -8.02 19.96
CA ASN A 103 12.68 -7.16 20.96
C ASN A 103 12.56 -5.65 20.70
N VAL A 104 11.39 -5.20 20.24
CA VAL A 104 11.09 -3.78 19.98
C VAL A 104 9.88 -3.26 20.76
N SER A 105 9.41 -3.99 21.78
CA SER A 105 8.28 -3.57 22.59
C SER A 105 8.55 -2.23 23.27
N GLN A 106 7.58 -1.30 23.19
CA GLN A 106 7.48 -0.22 24.17
C GLN A 106 7.02 -0.84 25.49
N GLU A 107 7.79 -0.57 26.56
CA GLU A 107 7.38 -0.82 27.95
C GLU A 107 6.01 -0.18 28.23
#